data_AF-A0A4R3YU65-F1
#
_entry.id   AF-A0A4R3YU65-F1
#
_cell.length_a   1.000
_cell.length_b   1.000
_cell.length_c   1.000
_cell.angle_alpha   90.00
_cell.angle_beta   90.00
_cell.angle_gamma   90.00
#
_symmetry.space_group_name_H-M   'P 1'
#
loop_
_entity.id
_entity.type
_entity.pdbx_description
1 polymer ?
#
loop_
_entity_poly.entity_id
_entity_poly.type
_entity_poly.pdbx_seq_one_letter_code
_entity_poly.pdbx_strand_id
1 'polypeptide(L)'
;MALPNGTVFRNVQIDNAEDERQFRELVREATQTPASQAADNGAAPCAGRAKQKEMLAHQIGVHISDLERAGREKKTVLDSRHTLRLFLGIVGDKPLSFLSSDDCCLFFDEVQFWPRNASKIPGNKDMSVKDIIKRAKVDGVEPPAGHTMNKHRQRLSAFFNLLIEEPCRPLPT
;
A
#
# COMPACT_ATOMS: atom_id res chain seq x y z
N MET A 1 4.89 13.91 35.11
CA MET A 1 3.94 12.84 35.45
C MET A 1 4.13 11.71 34.46
N ALA A 2 4.54 10.54 34.94
CA ALA A 2 4.87 9.35 34.16
C ALA A 2 3.78 8.29 34.33
N LEU A 3 3.41 7.62 33.24
CA LEU A 3 2.61 6.39 33.26
C LEU A 3 3.56 5.18 33.12
N PRO A 4 3.23 4.02 33.71
CA PRO A 4 4.17 2.92 33.99
C PRO A 4 4.75 2.15 32.78
N ASN A 5 4.58 2.64 31.55
CA ASN A 5 5.10 2.00 30.34
C ASN A 5 6.06 2.86 29.51
N GLY A 6 6.70 3.88 30.10
CA GLY A 6 7.95 4.47 29.56
C GLY A 6 7.92 5.16 28.18
N THR A 7 6.83 5.13 27.42
CA THR A 7 6.84 5.66 26.05
C THR A 7 6.33 7.09 25.99
N VAL A 8 7.29 8.03 25.87
CA VAL A 8 7.02 9.43 25.53
C VAL A 8 7.04 9.55 24.01
N PHE A 9 5.87 9.62 23.37
CA PHE A 9 5.78 10.01 21.96
C PHE A 9 5.90 11.53 21.87
N ARG A 10 7.11 12.02 21.59
CA ARG A 10 7.35 13.44 21.31
C ARG A 10 7.36 13.63 19.79
N ASN A 11 6.38 14.39 19.30
CA ASN A 11 6.31 15.04 17.98
C ASN A 11 6.09 14.14 16.74
N VAL A 12 4.84 13.73 16.51
CA VAL A 12 4.30 13.52 15.16
C VAL A 12 3.33 14.66 14.88
N GLN A 13 3.75 15.63 14.07
CA GLN A 13 2.82 16.61 13.49
C GLN A 13 2.06 15.92 12.36
N ILE A 14 0.75 15.74 12.59
CA ILE A 14 -0.19 15.23 11.60
C ILE A 14 -0.82 16.46 10.94
N ASP A 15 -0.23 16.91 9.83
CA ASP A 15 -0.70 18.11 9.09
C ASP A 15 -1.98 17.87 8.27
N ASN A 16 -2.68 16.75 8.45
CA ASN A 16 -3.89 16.47 7.68
C ASN A 16 -4.97 15.77 8.53
N ALA A 17 -6.04 16.50 8.83
CA ALA A 17 -7.16 16.03 9.66
C ALA A 17 -7.94 14.83 9.07
N GLU A 18 -7.67 14.46 7.82
CA GLU A 18 -8.24 13.28 7.15
C GLU A 18 -7.44 12.00 7.44
N ASP A 19 -6.10 12.09 7.60
CA ASP A 19 -5.22 10.96 7.94
C ASP A 19 -5.55 10.40 9.33
N GLU A 20 -5.90 11.29 10.27
CA GLU A 20 -6.31 10.91 11.62
C GLU A 20 -7.67 10.20 11.67
N ARG A 21 -8.52 10.39 10.64
CA ARG A 21 -9.81 9.71 10.54
C ARG A 21 -9.66 8.34 9.91
N GLN A 22 -8.92 8.25 8.81
CA GLN A 22 -8.67 6.96 8.15
C GLN A 22 -7.87 6.01 9.05
N PHE A 23 -6.91 6.52 9.82
CA PHE A 23 -6.19 5.72 10.80
C PHE A 23 -7.08 5.28 11.97
N ARG A 24 -7.95 6.16 12.48
CA ARG A 24 -8.91 5.81 13.55
C ARG A 24 -9.98 4.83 13.08
N GLU A 25 -10.41 4.92 11.84
CA GLU A 25 -11.39 4.02 11.25
C GLU A 25 -10.79 2.62 11.05
N LEU A 26 -9.56 2.53 10.52
CA LEU A 26 -8.82 1.26 10.42
C LEU A 26 -8.57 0.61 11.80
N VAL A 27 -8.22 1.41 12.81
CA VAL A 27 -7.97 0.91 14.19
C VAL A 27 -9.28 0.48 14.87
N ARG A 28 -10.39 1.18 14.61
CA ARG A 28 -11.72 0.82 15.11
C ARG A 28 -12.25 -0.45 14.44
N GLU A 29 -12.04 -0.60 13.13
CA GLU A 29 -12.44 -1.79 12.37
C GLU A 29 -11.65 -3.03 12.83
N ALA A 30 -10.36 -2.85 13.15
CA ALA A 30 -9.52 -3.90 13.74
C ALA A 30 -9.91 -4.27 15.19
N THR A 31 -10.61 -3.40 15.92
CA THR A 31 -11.06 -3.66 17.31
C THR A 31 -12.52 -4.08 17.42
N GLN A 32 -13.30 -4.09 16.33
CA GLN A 32 -14.73 -4.39 16.34
C GLN A 32 -15.14 -5.73 15.71
N THR A 33 -14.21 -6.67 15.47
CA THR A 33 -14.61 -8.06 15.19
C THR A 33 -15.07 -8.71 16.50
N PRO A 34 -16.37 -9.06 16.67
CA PRO A 34 -16.85 -9.62 17.92
C PRO A 34 -16.43 -11.09 18.04
N ALA A 35 -15.80 -11.38 19.16
CA ALA A 35 -15.50 -12.73 19.62
C ALA A 35 -16.78 -13.43 20.09
N SER A 36 -17.19 -14.43 19.32
CA SER A 36 -17.75 -15.70 19.80
C SER A 36 -17.38 -16.71 18.70
N GLN A 37 -16.52 -17.69 18.93
CA GLN A 37 -16.61 -18.68 19.99
C GLN A 37 -15.23 -19.04 20.56
N ALA A 38 -15.25 -19.37 21.85
CA ALA A 38 -14.13 -19.89 22.62
C ALA A 38 -13.96 -21.41 22.40
N ALA A 39 -12.72 -21.84 22.70
CA ALA A 39 -12.26 -23.20 23.00
C ALA A 39 -12.01 -24.17 21.83
N ASP A 40 -10.76 -24.22 21.36
CA ASP A 40 -9.94 -25.43 21.50
C ASP A 40 -8.45 -25.08 21.56
N ASN A 41 -7.69 -25.90 22.28
CA ASN A 41 -6.35 -25.63 22.78
C ASN A 41 -5.25 -25.74 21.71
N GLY A 42 -4.25 -24.86 21.81
CA GLY A 42 -2.84 -25.20 21.59
C GLY A 42 -2.36 -25.45 20.15
N ALA A 43 -2.16 -24.40 19.35
CA ALA A 43 -1.10 -24.36 18.33
C ALA A 43 -0.80 -22.89 17.94
N ALA A 44 0.49 -22.56 17.84
CA ALA A 44 1.05 -21.21 17.70
C ALA A 44 0.49 -20.33 16.55
N PRO A 45 0.48 -18.98 16.68
CA PRO A 45 0.08 -18.05 15.61
C PRO A 45 1.17 -17.85 14.53
N CYS A 46 2.02 -18.84 14.28
CA CYS A 46 3.19 -18.67 13.40
C CYS A 46 2.86 -18.78 11.90
N ALA A 47 1.81 -19.53 11.52
CA ALA A 47 1.46 -19.73 10.10
C ALA A 47 0.85 -18.49 9.43
N GLY A 48 0.08 -17.67 10.17
CA GLY A 48 -0.49 -16.44 9.64
C GLY A 48 0.56 -15.38 9.33
N ARG A 49 1.61 -15.30 10.15
CA ARG A 49 2.70 -14.33 10.00
C ARG A 49 3.61 -14.65 8.82
N ALA A 50 3.81 -15.94 8.52
CA ALA A 50 4.54 -16.38 7.33
C ALA A 50 3.76 -16.07 6.05
N LYS A 51 2.45 -16.36 6.00
CA LYS A 51 1.59 -16.01 4.85
C LYS A 51 1.55 -14.51 4.58
N GLN A 52 1.50 -13.68 5.61
CA GLN A 52 1.54 -12.22 5.43
C GLN A 52 2.87 -11.72 4.84
N LYS A 53 4.00 -12.38 5.15
CA LYS A 53 5.29 -12.03 4.53
C LYS A 53 5.32 -12.28 3.03
N GLU A 54 4.44 -13.14 2.52
CA GLU A 54 4.34 -13.44 1.10
C GLU A 54 3.37 -12.50 0.37
N MET A 55 2.61 -11.66 1.08
CA MET A 55 1.60 -10.79 0.48
C MET A 55 2.21 -9.53 -0.14
N LEU A 56 1.66 -9.12 -1.28
CA LEU A 56 2.05 -7.90 -2.00
C LEU A 56 1.96 -6.66 -1.10
N ALA A 57 0.85 -6.49 -0.36
CA ALA A 57 0.68 -5.33 0.52
C ALA A 57 1.77 -5.24 1.60
N HIS A 58 2.16 -6.36 2.18
CA HIS A 58 3.23 -6.40 3.18
C HIS A 58 4.57 -6.00 2.56
N GLN A 59 4.90 -6.55 1.40
CA GLN A 59 6.17 -6.30 0.71
C GLN A 59 6.29 -4.87 0.21
N ILE A 60 5.17 -4.27 -0.23
CA ILE A 60 5.10 -2.83 -0.50
C ILE A 60 5.46 -2.03 0.76
N GLY A 61 4.88 -2.39 1.92
CA GLY A 61 5.19 -1.74 3.19
C GLY A 61 6.68 -1.80 3.54
N VAL A 62 7.28 -2.99 3.42
CA VAL A 62 8.72 -3.21 3.65
C VAL A 62 9.56 -2.35 2.71
N HIS A 63 9.22 -2.32 1.42
CA HIS A 63 9.96 -1.52 0.44
C HIS A 63 9.93 -0.02 0.76
N ILE A 64 8.76 0.52 1.13
CA ILE A 64 8.64 1.94 1.50
C ILE A 64 9.48 2.24 2.76
N SER A 65 9.40 1.39 3.79
CA SER A 65 10.23 1.56 5.00
C SER A 65 11.73 1.47 4.71
N ASP A 66 12.14 0.64 3.75
CA ASP A 66 13.53 0.55 3.32
C ASP A 66 13.99 1.82 2.56
N LEU A 67 13.14 2.39 1.70
CA LEU A 67 13.44 3.67 1.05
C LEU A 67 13.60 4.81 2.07
N GLU A 68 12.75 4.82 3.10
CA GLU A 68 12.82 5.77 4.21
C GLU A 68 14.11 5.58 5.02
N ARG A 69 14.44 4.32 5.39
CA ARG A 69 15.65 3.99 6.15
C ARG A 69 16.93 4.31 5.37
N ALA A 70 16.92 4.12 4.06
CA ALA A 70 18.03 4.46 3.17
C ALA A 70 18.21 5.98 2.95
N GLY A 71 17.39 6.82 3.58
CA GLY A 71 17.50 8.27 3.50
C GLY A 71 17.19 8.83 2.11
N ARG A 72 16.33 8.14 1.33
CA ARG A 72 15.94 8.62 0.00
C ARG A 72 15.16 9.93 0.09
N GLU A 73 15.21 10.71 -0.98
CA GLU A 73 14.47 11.97 -1.08
C GLU A 73 12.98 11.74 -0.80
N LYS A 74 12.37 12.57 0.06
CA LYS A 74 10.95 12.47 0.46
C LYS A 74 10.01 12.38 -0.74
N LYS A 75 10.29 13.15 -1.80
CA LYS A 75 9.52 13.12 -3.05
C LYS A 75 9.56 11.74 -3.72
N THR A 76 10.72 11.10 -3.74
CA THR A 76 10.88 9.75 -4.29
C THR A 76 10.12 8.71 -3.47
N VAL A 77 10.12 8.81 -2.14
CA VAL A 77 9.33 7.94 -1.26
C VAL A 77 7.83 8.11 -1.54
N LEU A 78 7.35 9.36 -1.62
CA LEU A 78 5.94 9.66 -1.93
C LEU A 78 5.51 9.15 -3.31
N ASP A 79 6.33 9.37 -4.35
CA ASP A 79 6.05 8.88 -5.70
C ASP A 79 6.00 7.35 -5.75
N SER A 80 6.90 6.68 -5.01
CA SER A 80 6.94 5.22 -4.91
C SER A 80 5.70 4.69 -4.18
N ARG A 81 5.35 5.30 -3.03
CA ARG A 81 4.13 4.97 -2.27
C ARG A 81 2.88 5.14 -3.11
N HIS A 82 2.79 6.23 -3.87
CA HIS A 82 1.64 6.48 -4.75
C HIS A 82 1.53 5.39 -5.83
N THR A 83 2.63 5.10 -6.54
CA THR A 83 2.64 4.08 -7.60
C THR A 83 2.26 2.69 -7.06
N LEU A 84 2.86 2.28 -5.94
CA LEU A 84 2.60 0.96 -5.36
C LEU A 84 1.17 0.84 -4.79
N ARG A 85 0.59 1.93 -4.29
CA ARG A 85 -0.83 1.97 -3.91
C ARG A 85 -1.73 1.74 -5.11
N LEU A 86 -1.45 2.38 -6.26
CA LEU A 86 -2.23 2.16 -7.48
C LEU A 86 -2.10 0.72 -7.97
N PHE A 87 -0.88 0.18 -7.94
CA PHE A 87 -0.63 -1.21 -8.31
C PHE A 87 -1.44 -2.19 -7.44
N LEU A 88 -1.36 -2.05 -6.11
CA LEU A 88 -2.16 -2.84 -5.18
C LEU A 88 -3.66 -2.66 -5.40
N GLY A 89 -4.11 -1.44 -5.68
CA GLY A 89 -5.51 -1.14 -5.94
C GLY A 89 -6.04 -1.78 -7.23
N ILE A 90 -5.23 -1.86 -8.28
CA ILE A 90 -5.61 -2.42 -9.58
C ILE A 90 -5.50 -3.95 -9.58
N VAL A 91 -4.36 -4.48 -9.15
CA VAL A 91 -4.08 -5.92 -9.18
C VAL A 91 -4.77 -6.65 -8.03
N GLY A 92 -4.95 -5.97 -6.89
CA GLY A 92 -5.44 -6.56 -5.66
C GLY A 92 -4.31 -7.12 -4.80
N ASP A 93 -4.60 -7.36 -3.53
CA ASP A 93 -3.64 -7.96 -2.61
C ASP A 93 -3.61 -9.48 -2.80
N LYS A 94 -2.44 -10.01 -3.18
CA LYS A 94 -2.23 -11.43 -3.43
C LYS A 94 -0.80 -11.85 -3.10
N PRO A 95 -0.52 -13.15 -2.92
CA PRO A 95 0.83 -13.60 -2.64
C PRO A 95 1.75 -13.32 -3.83
N LEU A 96 3.03 -13.00 -3.56
CA LEU A 96 4.02 -12.68 -4.59
C LEU A 96 4.19 -13.81 -5.61
N SER A 97 4.04 -15.07 -5.18
CA SER A 97 4.12 -16.24 -6.06
C SER A 97 3.01 -16.30 -7.13
N PHE A 98 1.91 -15.55 -6.94
CA PHE A 98 0.82 -15.44 -7.91
C PHE A 98 0.93 -14.18 -8.78
N LEU A 99 1.98 -13.37 -8.63
CA LEU A 99 2.22 -12.25 -9.51
C LEU A 99 2.86 -12.75 -10.81
N SER A 100 2.31 -12.30 -11.94
CA SER A 100 2.83 -12.57 -13.27
C SER A 100 3.02 -11.27 -14.06
N SER A 101 3.60 -11.40 -15.26
CA SER A 101 3.68 -10.30 -16.21
C SER A 101 2.30 -9.74 -16.59
N ASP A 102 1.23 -10.55 -16.56
CA ASP A 102 -0.14 -10.10 -16.84
C ASP A 102 -0.61 -9.03 -15.85
N ASP A 103 -0.16 -9.09 -14.59
CA ASP A 103 -0.51 -8.06 -13.59
C ASP A 103 0.16 -6.73 -13.91
N CYS A 104 1.38 -6.77 -14.44
CA CYS A 104 2.08 -5.59 -14.90
C CYS A 104 1.39 -5.01 -16.14
N CYS A 105 0.99 -5.85 -17.10
CA CYS A 105 0.21 -5.42 -18.26
C CYS A 105 -1.11 -4.79 -17.83
N LEU A 106 -1.87 -5.48 -16.98
CA LEU A 106 -3.13 -4.98 -16.41
C LEU A 106 -2.94 -3.63 -15.71
N PHE A 107 -1.87 -3.47 -14.94
CA PHE A 107 -1.57 -2.19 -14.32
C PHE A 107 -1.41 -1.07 -15.34
N PHE A 108 -0.62 -1.27 -16.40
CA PHE A 108 -0.40 -0.23 -17.40
C PHE A 108 -1.65 0.06 -18.25
N ASP A 109 -2.46 -0.97 -18.52
CA ASP A 109 -3.72 -0.84 -19.24
C ASP A 109 -4.79 -0.10 -18.43
N GLU A 110 -4.76 -0.20 -17.11
CA GLU A 110 -5.72 0.47 -16.23
C GLU A 110 -5.24 1.85 -15.77
N VAL A 111 -3.95 2.01 -15.45
CA VAL A 111 -3.41 3.27 -14.91
C VAL A 111 -3.43 4.41 -15.94
N GLN A 112 -3.49 4.11 -17.24
CA GLN A 112 -3.69 5.11 -18.28
C GLN A 112 -5.05 5.83 -18.18
N PHE A 113 -6.00 5.28 -17.43
CA PHE A 113 -7.29 5.92 -17.14
C PHE A 113 -7.31 6.60 -15.77
N TRP A 114 -6.19 6.64 -15.05
CA TRP A 114 -6.14 7.28 -13.74
C TRP A 114 -6.26 8.80 -13.89
N PRO A 115 -7.30 9.43 -13.30
CA PRO A 115 -7.55 10.85 -13.52
C PRO A 115 -6.49 11.71 -12.83
N ARG A 116 -6.05 12.76 -13.52
CA ARG A 116 -5.14 13.76 -12.94
C ARG A 116 -5.78 14.37 -11.70
N ASN A 117 -5.04 14.39 -10.59
CA ASN A 117 -5.53 14.84 -9.29
C ASN A 117 -6.76 14.07 -8.78
N ALA A 118 -6.81 12.74 -8.97
CA ALA A 118 -7.91 11.88 -8.52
C ALA A 118 -8.44 12.22 -7.11
N SER A 119 -7.57 12.48 -6.14
CA SER A 119 -7.94 12.83 -4.75
C SER A 119 -8.64 14.20 -4.60
N LYS A 120 -8.53 15.09 -5.59
CA LYS A 120 -9.18 16.40 -5.61
C LYS A 120 -10.54 16.38 -6.31
N ILE A 121 -10.85 15.31 -7.05
CA ILE A 121 -12.12 15.18 -7.75
C ILE A 121 -13.20 14.85 -6.72
N PRO A 122 -14.27 15.65 -6.60
CA PRO A 122 -15.34 15.40 -5.65
C PRO A 122 -16.01 14.04 -5.95
N GLY A 123 -16.19 13.24 -4.90
CA GLY A 123 -16.75 11.89 -4.99
C GLY A 123 -15.73 10.77 -5.23
N ASN A 124 -14.46 11.08 -5.54
CA ASN A 124 -13.44 10.02 -5.71
C ASN A 124 -12.70 9.67 -4.41
N LYS A 125 -12.81 10.50 -3.35
CA LYS A 125 -12.09 10.29 -2.08
C LYS A 125 -12.48 8.98 -1.38
N ASP A 126 -13.75 8.60 -1.48
CA ASP A 126 -14.30 7.42 -0.81
C ASP A 126 -14.37 6.19 -1.74
N MET A 127 -13.94 6.33 -2.99
CA MET A 127 -14.00 5.27 -3.99
C MET A 127 -12.71 4.44 -4.02
N SER A 128 -12.85 3.15 -4.32
CA SER A 128 -11.70 2.29 -4.57
C SER A 128 -10.96 2.71 -5.85
N VAL A 129 -9.67 2.38 -5.96
CA VAL A 129 -8.87 2.66 -7.17
C VAL A 129 -9.54 2.09 -8.42
N LYS A 130 -10.10 0.87 -8.34
CA LYS A 130 -10.81 0.23 -9.45
C LYS A 130 -12.06 1.01 -9.86
N ASP A 131 -12.82 1.51 -8.90
CA ASP A 131 -14.07 2.21 -9.21
C ASP A 131 -13.82 3.61 -9.75
N ILE A 132 -12.74 4.28 -9.30
CA ILE A 132 -12.26 5.52 -9.91
C ILE A 132 -11.87 5.28 -11.39
N ILE A 133 -11.16 4.19 -11.69
CA ILE A 133 -10.76 3.87 -13.06
C ILE A 133 -11.96 3.51 -13.93
N LYS A 134 -12.91 2.71 -13.42
CA LYS A 134 -14.17 2.41 -14.13
C LYS A 134 -14.93 3.69 -14.47
N ARG A 135 -15.03 4.61 -13.51
CA ARG A 135 -15.67 5.91 -13.71
C ARG A 135 -14.93 6.73 -14.77
N ALA A 136 -13.61 6.82 -14.67
CA ALA A 136 -12.79 7.57 -15.62
C ALA A 136 -12.85 7.02 -17.05
N LYS A 137 -13.01 5.70 -17.22
CA LYS A 137 -13.27 5.06 -18.52
C LYS A 137 -14.60 5.50 -19.12
N VAL A 138 -15.65 5.64 -18.29
CA VAL A 138 -16.96 6.15 -18.72
C VAL A 138 -16.90 7.64 -19.07
N ASP A 139 -16.17 8.41 -18.26
CA ASP A 139 -16.04 9.86 -18.40
C ASP A 139 -15.09 10.28 -19.55
N GLY A 140 -14.37 9.33 -20.16
CA GLY A 140 -13.47 9.60 -21.30
C GLY A 140 -12.29 10.49 -20.94
N VAL A 141 -11.70 10.31 -19.75
CA VAL A 141 -10.61 11.15 -19.25
C VAL A 141 -9.35 11.02 -20.10
N GLU A 142 -8.66 12.15 -20.34
CA GLU A 142 -7.42 12.17 -21.10
C GLU A 142 -6.32 11.37 -20.36
N PRO A 143 -5.56 10.51 -21.07
CA PRO A 143 -4.53 9.70 -20.45
C PRO A 143 -3.42 10.52 -19.78
N PRO A 144 -2.77 10.00 -18.71
CA PRO A 144 -1.57 10.58 -18.14
C PRO A 144 -0.48 10.78 -19.20
N ALA A 145 0.26 11.88 -19.09
CA ALA A 145 1.42 12.14 -19.94
C ALA A 145 2.45 10.99 -19.89
N GLY A 146 3.09 10.71 -21.03
CA GLY A 146 4.04 9.58 -21.14
C GLY A 146 5.19 9.60 -20.13
N HIS A 147 5.63 10.79 -19.68
CA HIS A 147 6.63 10.89 -18.62
C HIS A 147 6.13 10.37 -17.25
N THR A 148 4.84 10.54 -16.94
CA THR A 148 4.21 9.99 -15.73
C THR A 148 4.14 8.47 -15.80
N MET A 149 3.78 7.92 -16.96
CA MET A 149 3.80 6.47 -17.20
C MET A 149 5.21 5.88 -17.03
N ASN A 150 6.23 6.57 -17.53
CA ASN A 150 7.62 6.14 -17.39
C ASN A 150 8.09 6.17 -15.92
N LYS A 151 7.63 7.16 -15.13
CA LYS A 151 7.88 7.17 -13.68
C LYS A 151 7.26 5.96 -12.98
N HIS A 152 6.01 5.63 -13.29
CA HIS A 152 5.38 4.42 -12.72
C HIS A 152 6.17 3.16 -13.07
N ARG A 153 6.62 3.04 -14.33
CA ARG A 153 7.49 1.93 -14.76
C ARG A 153 8.79 1.87 -13.96
N GLN A 154 9.49 2.99 -13.81
CA GLN A 154 10.74 3.03 -13.02
C GLN A 154 10.54 2.62 -11.56
N ARG A 155 9.44 3.05 -10.92
CA ARG A 155 9.15 2.68 -9.52
C ARG A 155 8.77 1.21 -9.39
N LEU A 156 8.00 0.67 -10.33
CA LEU A 156 7.69 -0.76 -10.34
C LEU A 156 8.94 -1.61 -10.59
N SER A 157 9.79 -1.24 -11.55
CA SER A 157 11.05 -1.94 -11.80
C SER A 157 11.94 -1.93 -10.56
N ALA A 158 12.08 -0.80 -9.86
CA ALA A 158 12.85 -0.73 -8.62
C ALA A 158 12.28 -1.65 -7.52
N PHE A 159 10.96 -1.72 -7.40
CA PHE A 159 10.29 -2.61 -6.45
C PHE A 159 10.52 -4.09 -6.80
N PHE A 160 10.27 -4.50 -8.05
CA PHE A 160 10.44 -5.90 -8.46
C PHE A 160 11.90 -6.34 -8.46
N ASN A 161 12.84 -5.47 -8.84
CA ASN A 161 14.26 -5.79 -8.74
C ASN A 161 14.66 -6.06 -7.29
N LEU A 162 14.16 -5.28 -6.32
CA LEU A 162 14.39 -5.57 -4.90
C LEU A 162 13.85 -6.95 -4.50
N LEU A 163 12.66 -7.32 -4.97
CA LEU A 163 12.07 -8.63 -4.66
C LEU A 163 12.87 -9.80 -5.26
N ILE A 164 13.50 -9.59 -6.42
CA ILE A 164 14.34 -10.59 -7.09
C ILE A 164 15.73 -10.67 -6.45
N GLU A 165 16.31 -9.53 -6.07
CA GLU A 165 17.64 -9.43 -5.46
C GLU A 165 17.64 -9.89 -4.00
N GLU A 166 16.53 -9.71 -3.27
CA GLU A 166 16.39 -10.13 -1.87
C GLU A 166 15.17 -11.05 -1.65
N PRO A 167 15.16 -12.26 -2.23
CA PRO A 167 14.01 -13.16 -2.15
C PRO A 167 13.76 -13.69 -0.73
N CYS A 168 14.69 -13.47 0.20
CA CYS A 168 14.54 -13.83 1.60
C CYS A 168 15.43 -12.93 2.48
N ARG A 169 14.93 -11.78 2.93
CA ARG A 169 15.58 -11.03 4.01
C ARG A 169 15.02 -11.50 5.37
N PRO A 170 15.80 -12.13 6.26
CA PRO A 170 15.41 -12.26 7.65
C PRO A 170 15.35 -10.87 8.30
N LEU A 171 14.31 -10.63 9.10
CA LEU A 171 14.17 -9.37 9.84
C LEU A 171 15.36 -9.22 10.81
N PRO A 172 15.89 -7.99 11.02
CA PRO A 172 16.79 -7.78 12.14
C PRO A 172 16.04 -8.13 13.44
N THR A 173 16.61 -9.09 14.18
CA THR A 173 16.21 -9.52 15.52
C THR A 173 16.16 -8.39 16.52
#